data_AF-A0A7X7L4U4-F1
#
_entry.id   AF-A0A7X7L4U4-F1
#
_cell.length_a   1.000
_cell.length_b   1.000
_cell.length_c   1.000
_cell.angle_alpha   90.00
_cell.angle_beta   90.00
_cell.angle_gamma   90.00
#
_symmetry.space_group_name_H-M   'P 1'
#
loop_
_entity.id
_entity.type
_entity.pdbx_description
1 polymer ?
#
loop_
_entity_poly.entity_id
_entity_poly.type
_entity_poly.pdbx_seq_one_letter_code
_entity_poly.pdbx_strand_id
1 'polypeptide(L)'
;MRAIIVDIRKNTAAMLSDDGSIIKVRNRNYSIGQEVDAGMTTKIMSIKATIALAVASLLFSIGLGTSSYYLPTKYVSMDINPSVEYSVNMFNRVIDAEGVNEDGIRLLEHLNIKDLKNKRIEEALNMTIEEAVVEGYLS
;
A
#
# COMPACT_ATOMS: atom_id res chain seq x y z
N MET A 1 18.26 15.18 -35.59
CA MET A 1 19.05 16.42 -35.42
C MET A 1 20.50 16.00 -35.45
N ARG A 2 21.34 16.61 -36.30
CA ARG A 2 22.74 16.16 -36.44
C ARG A 2 23.61 16.83 -35.38
N ALA A 3 24.56 16.08 -34.84
CA ALA A 3 25.49 16.57 -33.84
C ALA A 3 26.88 15.96 -34.04
N ILE A 4 27.93 16.65 -33.59
CA ILE A 4 29.33 16.22 -33.73
C ILE A 4 29.94 15.91 -32.36
N ILE A 5 30.74 14.86 -32.29
CA ILE A 5 31.52 14.53 -31.08
C ILE A 5 32.75 15.45 -30.99
N VAL A 6 32.81 16.27 -29.93
CA VAL A 6 33.88 17.26 -29.74
C VAL A 6 34.94 16.83 -28.72
N ASP A 7 34.60 15.96 -27.76
CA ASP A 7 35.54 15.45 -26.76
C ASP A 7 35.12 14.04 -26.29
N ILE A 8 36.08 13.23 -25.87
CA ILE A 8 35.87 11.88 -25.36
C ILE A 8 36.67 11.66 -24.07
N ARG A 9 35.96 11.29 -23.01
CA ARG A 9 36.50 10.81 -21.74
C ARG A 9 36.10 9.35 -21.54
N LYS A 10 36.84 8.61 -20.70
CA LYS A 10 36.70 7.15 -20.48
C LYS A 10 35.31 6.56 -20.79
N ASN A 11 34.26 7.01 -20.09
CA ASN A 11 32.89 6.49 -20.26
C ASN A 11 31.89 7.50 -20.87
N THR A 12 32.35 8.68 -21.29
CA THR A 12 31.47 9.79 -21.67
C THR A 12 32.04 10.61 -22.82
N ALA A 13 31.22 11.04 -23.77
CA ALA A 13 31.60 11.96 -24.83
C ALA A 13 30.82 13.28 -24.71
N ALA A 14 31.39 14.36 -25.25
CA ALA A 14 30.71 15.64 -25.43
C ALA A 14 30.23 15.73 -26.88
N MET A 15 28.95 16.04 -27.06
CA MET A 15 28.28 16.12 -28.35
C MET A 15 27.79 17.55 -28.57
N LEU A 16 28.19 18.18 -29.67
CA LEU A 16 27.78 19.52 -30.10
C LEU A 16 26.64 19.41 -31.11
N SER A 17 25.47 19.91 -30.72
CA SER A 17 24.27 19.97 -31.57
C SER A 17 24.33 21.13 -32.57
N ASP A 18 23.45 21.10 -33.57
CA ASP A 18 23.26 22.14 -34.59
C ASP A 18 22.81 23.50 -34.01
N ASP A 19 22.16 23.52 -32.85
CA ASP A 19 21.79 24.72 -32.09
C ASP A 19 22.95 25.30 -31.25
N GLY A 20 24.15 24.71 -31.32
CA GLY A 20 25.32 25.13 -30.55
C GLY A 20 25.35 24.62 -29.11
N SER A 21 24.36 23.82 -28.68
CA SER A 21 24.36 23.19 -27.35
C SER A 21 25.37 22.04 -27.26
N ILE A 22 26.03 21.90 -26.10
CA ILE A 22 26.93 20.78 -25.81
C ILE A 22 26.27 19.87 -24.76
N ILE A 23 26.02 18.61 -25.13
CA ILE A 23 25.38 17.62 -24.27
C ILE A 23 26.36 16.49 -23.93
N LYS A 24 26.38 16.08 -22.67
CA LYS A 24 27.16 14.92 -22.21
C LYS A 24 26.41 13.63 -22.52
N VAL A 25 27.04 12.75 -23.30
CA VAL A 25 26.49 11.44 -23.68
C VAL A 25 27.40 10.30 -23.21
N ARG A 26 26.86 9.08 -23.11
CA ARG A 26 27.67 7.89 -22.84
C ARG A 26 28.52 7.57 -24.07
N ASN A 27 29.81 7.29 -23.87
CA ASN A 27 30.68 6.89 -24.97
C ASN A 27 30.25 5.49 -25.47
N ARG A 28 29.85 5.38 -26.74
CA ARG A 28 29.50 4.12 -27.41
C ARG A 28 30.53 3.77 -28.48
N ASN A 29 31.82 3.95 -28.15
CA ASN A 29 32.95 3.87 -29.08
C ASN A 29 32.88 4.93 -30.19
N TYR A 30 32.51 6.15 -29.80
CA TYR A 30 32.55 7.28 -30.72
C TYR A 30 33.98 7.69 -31.04
N SER A 31 34.15 8.41 -32.15
CA SER A 31 35.40 9.09 -32.52
C SER A 31 35.20 10.60 -32.52
N ILE A 32 36.24 11.36 -32.16
CA ILE A 32 36.18 12.83 -32.23
C ILE A 32 35.98 13.25 -33.69
N GLY A 33 35.06 14.18 -33.93
CA GLY A 33 34.65 14.62 -35.27
C GLY A 33 33.56 13.76 -35.92
N GLN A 34 33.14 12.67 -35.27
CA GLN A 34 32.04 11.84 -35.78
C GLN A 34 30.71 12.58 -35.71
N GLU A 35 29.98 12.62 -36.82
CA GLU A 35 28.60 13.08 -36.88
C GLU A 35 27.64 11.96 -36.42
N VAL A 36 26.74 12.28 -35.49
CA VAL A 36 25.77 11.37 -34.87
C VAL A 36 24.40 12.03 -34.81
N ASP A 37 23.33 11.24 -34.80
CA ASP A 37 21.98 11.77 -34.60
C ASP A 37 21.72 12.02 -33.10
N ALA A 38 21.48 13.28 -32.74
CA ALA A 38 21.21 13.74 -31.38
C ALA A 38 19.90 13.21 -30.79
N GLY A 39 19.04 12.58 -31.62
CA GLY A 39 17.79 11.94 -31.18
C GLY A 39 17.98 10.79 -30.17
N MET A 40 19.21 10.35 -29.90
CA MET A 40 19.53 9.27 -28.96
C MET A 40 19.83 9.73 -27.52
N THR A 41 19.41 10.91 -27.09
CA THR A 41 19.48 11.31 -25.68
C THR A 41 18.38 10.64 -24.86
N THR A 42 18.41 9.30 -24.77
CA THR A 42 17.60 8.59 -23.78
C THR A 42 18.03 9.11 -22.41
N LYS A 43 17.12 9.80 -21.69
CA LYS A 43 17.23 10.02 -20.24
C LYS A 43 17.33 8.62 -19.61
N ILE A 44 18.56 8.12 -19.44
CA ILE A 44 18.79 6.88 -18.70
C ILE A 44 18.60 7.29 -17.24
N MET A 45 17.38 7.12 -16.73
CA MET A 45 17.14 7.18 -15.30
C MET A 45 18.14 6.21 -14.66
N SER A 46 18.91 6.71 -13.69
CA SER A 46 19.92 5.87 -13.06
C SER A 46 19.24 4.65 -12.44
N ILE A 47 19.82 3.45 -12.57
CA ILE A 47 19.28 2.22 -11.95
C ILE A 47 19.01 2.44 -10.45
N LYS A 48 19.84 3.27 -9.79
CA LYS A 48 19.66 3.68 -8.39
C LYS A 48 18.36 4.45 -8.16
N ALA A 49 17.99 5.37 -9.06
CA ALA A 49 16.73 6.11 -8.99
C ALA A 49 15.53 5.20 -9.21
N THR A 50 15.62 4.23 -10.14
CA THR A 50 14.56 3.24 -10.37
C THR A 50 14.35 2.35 -9.13
N ILE A 51 15.44 1.89 -8.50
CA ILE A 51 15.37 1.08 -7.27
C ILE A 51 14.77 1.91 -6.13
N ALA A 52 15.21 3.16 -5.95
CA ALA A 52 14.68 4.03 -4.91
C ALA A 52 13.17 4.27 -5.08
N LEU A 53 12.72 4.51 -6.32
CA LEU A 53 11.30 4.67 -6.62
C LEU A 53 10.50 3.40 -6.32
N ALA A 54 11.02 2.24 -6.72
CA ALA A 54 10.37 0.95 -6.47
C ALA A 54 10.25 0.65 -4.96
N VAL A 55 11.30 0.90 -4.18
CA VAL A 55 11.27 0.74 -2.72
C VAL A 55 10.28 1.71 -2.08
N ALA A 56 10.28 2.99 -2.49
CA ALA A 56 9.32 3.97 -1.99
C ALA A 56 7.88 3.57 -2.29
N SER A 57 7.58 3.14 -3.51
CA SER A 57 6.24 2.64 -3.90
C SER A 57 5.83 1.41 -3.11
N LEU A 58 6.75 0.49 -2.83
CA LEU A 58 6.47 -0.69 -2.01
C LEU A 58 6.14 -0.31 -0.56
N LEU A 59 6.95 0.55 0.06
CA LEU A 59 6.70 1.03 1.42
C LEU A 59 5.36 1.76 1.52
N PHE A 60 5.03 2.58 0.52
CA PHE A 60 3.75 3.29 0.47
C PHE A 60 2.57 2.33 0.34
N SER A 61 2.70 1.31 -0.52
CA SER A 61 1.67 0.29 -0.72
C SER A 61 1.43 -0.53 0.54
N ILE A 62 2.50 -0.92 1.24
CA ILE A 62 2.40 -1.65 2.51
C ILE A 62 1.76 -0.77 3.58
N GLY A 63 2.22 0.48 3.74
CA GLY A 63 1.71 1.41 4.75
C GLY A 63 0.22 1.70 4.57
N LEU A 64 -0.22 2.01 3.35
CA LEU A 64 -1.64 2.23 3.06
C LEU A 64 -2.47 0.96 3.27
N GLY A 65 -1.97 -0.19 2.80
CA GLY A 65 -2.67 -1.46 2.92
C GLY A 65 -2.89 -1.89 4.38
N THR A 66 -1.87 -1.76 5.23
CA THR A 66 -2.00 -2.11 6.65
C THR A 66 -2.91 -1.15 7.40
N SER A 67 -2.81 0.16 7.16
CA SER A 67 -3.70 1.14 7.78
C SER A 67 -5.16 0.88 7.42
N SER A 68 -5.47 0.62 6.15
CA SER A 68 -6.84 0.27 5.73
C SER A 68 -7.40 -0.99 6.40
N TYR A 69 -6.53 -1.90 6.85
CA TYR A 69 -6.95 -3.14 7.49
C TYR A 69 -7.24 -2.98 8.99
N TYR A 70 -6.43 -2.21 9.70
CA TYR A 70 -6.50 -2.10 11.16
C TYR A 70 -7.28 -0.87 11.66
N LEU A 71 -7.63 0.07 10.78
CA LEU A 71 -8.44 1.23 11.19
C LEU A 71 -9.95 0.90 11.18
N PRO A 72 -10.66 1.19 12.28
CA PRO A 72 -12.11 1.11 12.31
C PRO A 72 -12.71 2.21 11.43
N THR A 73 -13.70 1.83 10.63
CA THR A 73 -14.39 2.73 9.69
C THR A 73 -15.89 2.76 9.89
N LYS A 74 -16.45 1.73 10.53
CA LYS A 74 -17.88 1.56 10.78
C LYS A 74 -18.07 0.96 12.17
N TYR A 75 -19.19 1.29 12.77
CA TYR A 75 -19.64 0.70 14.03
C TYR A 75 -20.97 0.01 13.80
N VAL A 76 -21.13 -1.18 14.36
CA VAL A 76 -22.36 -1.97 14.30
C VAL A 76 -22.77 -2.28 15.73
N SER A 77 -23.95 -1.83 16.15
CA SER A 77 -24.54 -2.20 17.44
C SER A 77 -25.53 -3.34 17.24
N MET A 78 -25.48 -4.32 18.14
CA MET A 78 -26.45 -5.40 18.25
C MET A 78 -27.09 -5.32 19.64
N ASP A 79 -28.39 -5.06 19.67
CA ASP A 79 -29.18 -4.90 20.88
C ASP A 79 -30.27 -5.97 20.95
N ILE A 80 -29.88 -7.16 21.40
CA ILE A 80 -30.81 -8.27 21.70
C ILE A 80 -31.07 -8.41 23.22
N ASN A 81 -30.40 -7.56 24.02
CA ASN A 81 -30.26 -7.69 25.47
C ASN A 81 -29.75 -9.09 25.84
N PRO A 82 -28.51 -9.42 25.43
CA PRO A 82 -27.31 -8.59 25.58
C PRO A 82 -27.05 -7.51 24.49
N SER A 83 -26.27 -6.47 24.83
CA SER A 83 -25.90 -5.38 23.90
C SER A 83 -24.40 -5.35 23.61
N VAL A 84 -24.01 -5.48 22.34
CA VAL A 84 -22.62 -5.55 21.87
C VAL A 84 -22.39 -4.61 20.69
N GLU A 85 -21.31 -3.82 20.75
CA GLU A 85 -20.85 -2.96 19.66
C GLU A 85 -19.60 -3.54 18.98
N TYR A 86 -19.58 -3.56 17.65
CA TYR A 86 -18.46 -4.02 16.84
C TYR A 86 -17.82 -2.86 16.10
N SER A 87 -16.51 -2.73 16.25
CA SER A 87 -15.67 -1.87 15.42
C SER A 87 -15.24 -2.61 14.16
N VAL A 88 -15.59 -2.09 12.98
CA VAL A 88 -15.43 -2.79 11.70
C VAL A 88 -14.60 -1.97 10.71
N ASN A 89 -13.66 -2.61 10.03
CA ASN A 89 -12.84 -1.98 8.99
C ASN A 89 -13.59 -1.80 7.66
N MET A 90 -12.94 -1.15 6.69
CA MET A 90 -13.55 -0.90 5.38
C MET A 90 -13.87 -2.18 4.58
N PHE A 91 -13.27 -3.31 4.97
CA PHE A 91 -13.49 -4.63 4.38
C PHE A 91 -14.58 -5.44 5.10
N ASN A 92 -15.38 -4.81 5.97
CA ASN A 92 -16.40 -5.45 6.79
C ASN A 92 -15.86 -6.53 7.75
N ARG A 93 -14.60 -6.40 8.20
CA ARG A 93 -14.00 -7.28 9.21
C ARG A 93 -13.97 -6.61 10.58
N VAL A 94 -14.24 -7.40 11.60
CA VAL A 94 -14.22 -6.96 13.00
C VAL A 94 -12.78 -6.69 13.43
N ILE A 95 -12.54 -5.48 13.94
CA ILE A 95 -11.28 -5.06 14.57
C ILE A 95 -11.39 -5.22 16.08
N ASP A 96 -12.56 -4.91 16.63
CA ASP A 96 -12.84 -5.01 18.06
C ASP A 96 -14.33 -5.22 18.32
N ALA A 97 -14.65 -5.72 19.50
CA ALA A 97 -16.01 -5.87 20.00
C ALA A 97 -16.05 -5.50 21.48
N GLU A 98 -17.04 -4.70 21.87
CA GLU A 98 -17.22 -4.22 23.24
C GLU A 98 -18.66 -4.44 23.70
N GLY A 99 -18.82 -4.86 24.96
CA GLY A 99 -20.13 -5.01 25.58
C GLY A 99 -20.62 -3.65 26.05
N VAL A 100 -21.79 -3.21 25.58
CA VAL A 100 -22.37 -1.91 25.92
C VAL A 100 -23.11 -1.97 27.27
N ASN A 101 -23.60 -3.16 27.65
CA ASN A 101 -24.24 -3.43 28.93
C ASN A 101 -23.59 -4.62 29.66
N GLU A 102 -23.97 -4.84 30.93
CA GLU A 102 -23.39 -5.91 31.77
C GLU A 102 -23.56 -7.31 31.17
N ASP A 103 -24.72 -7.58 30.56
CA ASP A 103 -24.97 -8.85 29.88
C ASP A 103 -24.09 -9.02 28.63
N GLY A 104 -23.84 -7.93 27.88
CA GLY A 104 -22.99 -7.92 26.70
C GLY A 104 -21.52 -8.14 27.03
N ILE A 105 -21.07 -7.57 28.16
CA ILE A 105 -19.73 -7.83 28.69
C ILE A 105 -19.60 -9.32 29.05
N ARG A 106 -20.57 -9.87 29.79
CA ARG A 106 -20.59 -11.31 30.14
C ARG A 106 -20.63 -12.21 28.92
N LEU A 107 -21.41 -11.87 27.89
CA LEU A 107 -21.47 -12.63 26.64
C LEU A 107 -20.11 -12.67 25.92
N LEU A 108 -19.42 -11.53 25.85
CA LEU A 108 -18.10 -11.44 25.21
C LEU A 108 -16.97 -12.13 26.01
N GLU A 109 -17.12 -12.26 27.32
CA GLU A 109 -16.18 -13.03 28.16
C GLU A 109 -16.22 -14.53 27.80
N HIS A 110 -17.39 -15.09 27.51
CA HIS A 110 -17.56 -16.49 27.11
C HIS A 110 -17.14 -16.73 25.65
N LEU A 111 -17.56 -15.85 24.73
CA LEU A 111 -17.25 -15.97 23.30
C LEU A 111 -15.77 -15.66 22.96
N ASN A 112 -15.05 -14.96 23.84
CA ASN A 112 -13.69 -14.44 23.66
C ASN A 112 -13.54 -13.52 22.43
N ILE A 113 -13.33 -12.23 22.68
CA ILE A 113 -13.17 -11.18 21.64
C ILE A 113 -12.11 -11.55 20.59
N LYS A 114 -11.07 -12.32 20.94
CA LYS A 114 -10.03 -12.74 19.98
C LYS A 114 -10.58 -13.62 18.85
N ASP A 115 -11.62 -14.40 19.12
CA ASP A 115 -12.23 -15.28 18.13
C ASP A 115 -13.13 -14.49 17.17
N LEU A 116 -13.65 -13.35 17.59
CA LEU A 116 -14.37 -12.40 16.73
C LEU A 116 -13.44 -11.58 15.82
N LYS A 117 -12.22 -11.28 16.29
CA LYS A 117 -11.28 -10.45 15.54
C LYS A 117 -11.00 -11.05 14.17
N ASN A 118 -10.95 -10.17 13.18
CA ASN A 118 -10.67 -10.48 11.80
C ASN A 118 -11.75 -11.27 11.03
N LYS A 119 -12.83 -11.70 11.69
CA LYS A 119 -13.97 -12.32 11.01
C LYS A 119 -14.80 -11.28 10.29
N ARG A 120 -15.56 -11.73 9.29
CA ARG A 120 -16.58 -10.88 8.68
C ARG A 120 -17.64 -10.53 9.73
N ILE A 121 -18.20 -9.32 9.65
CA ILE A 121 -19.24 -8.90 10.59
C ILE A 121 -20.43 -9.86 10.62
N GLU A 122 -20.83 -10.42 9.48
CA GLU A 122 -21.95 -11.37 9.43
C GLU A 122 -21.65 -12.67 10.18
N GLU A 123 -20.40 -13.15 10.11
CA GLU A 123 -19.95 -14.32 10.86
C GLU A 123 -19.87 -14.04 12.35
N ALA A 124 -19.35 -12.86 12.72
CA ALA A 124 -19.26 -12.44 14.12
C ALA A 124 -20.65 -12.31 14.77
N LEU A 125 -21.61 -11.72 14.06
CA LEU A 125 -22.99 -11.60 14.55
C LEU A 125 -23.63 -12.99 14.75
N ASN A 126 -23.42 -13.93 13.82
CA ASN A 126 -23.93 -15.29 13.99
C ASN A 126 -23.32 -15.99 15.20
N MET A 127 -22.01 -15.87 15.41
CA MET A 127 -21.34 -16.44 16.59
C MET A 127 -21.91 -15.85 17.89
N THR A 128 -22.13 -14.54 17.95
CA THR A 128 -22.73 -13.89 19.11
C THR A 128 -24.17 -14.34 19.35
N ILE A 129 -24.96 -14.55 18.29
CA ILE A 129 -26.33 -15.08 18.40
C ILE A 129 -26.30 -16.52 18.91
N GLU A 130 -25.42 -17.37 18.37
CA GLU A 130 -25.26 -18.76 18.80
C GLU A 130 -24.91 -18.83 20.29
N GLU A 131 -23.97 -17.99 20.75
CA GLU A 131 -23.61 -17.90 22.16
C GLU A 131 -24.76 -17.36 23.02
N ALA A 132 -25.49 -16.36 22.54
CA ALA A 132 -26.65 -15.83 23.26
C ALA A 132 -27.76 -16.89 23.42
N VAL A 133 -27.90 -17.83 22.47
CA VAL A 133 -28.80 -18.98 22.61
C VAL A 133 -28.27 -19.98 23.65
N VAL A 134 -26.96 -20.27 23.65
CA VAL A 134 -26.33 -21.17 24.64
C VAL A 134 -26.48 -20.64 26.06
N GLU A 135 -26.28 -19.33 26.26
CA GLU A 135 -26.44 -18.63 27.53
C GLU A 135 -27.91 -18.39 27.91
N GLY A 136 -28.87 -18.73 27.03
CA GLY A 136 -30.30 -18.67 27.31
C GLY A 136 -30.93 -17.27 27.20
N TYR A 137 -30.24 -16.32 26.57
CA TYR A 137 -30.77 -15.00 26.25
C TYR A 137 -31.76 -15.02 25.06
N LEU A 138 -31.60 -16.00 24.17
CA LEU A 138 -32.45 -16.20 22.99
C LEU A 138 -32.95 -17.66 22.93
N SER A 139 -34.10 -17.86 22.28
CA SER A 139 -34.78 -19.16 22.13
C SER A 139 -35.07 -19.48 20.67
#